data_AF-A0A7Y4SCF9-F1
#
_entry.id   AF-A0A7Y4SCF9-F1
#
_cell.length_a   1.000
_cell.length_b   1.000
_cell.length_c   1.000
_cell.angle_alpha   90.00
_cell.angle_beta   90.00
_cell.angle_gamma   90.00
#
_symmetry.space_group_name_H-M   'P 1'
#
loop_
_entity.id
_entity.type
_entity.pdbx_description
1 polymer ?
#
loop_
_entity_poly.entity_id
_entity_poly.type
_entity_poly.pdbx_seq_one_letter_code
_entity_poly.pdbx_strand_id
1 'polypeptide(L)'
;MDTGLIAQLGPLATLAGVWEGAMGEDIAPSDDRGTERNQFRERMAFEPLNSVRNHEQTLYGLRYITTAWRIGETDPFHEDLGYWLWDAEAKQVTRCFIVPRGVSVIAGGTVEPSAKSFSLAADISSHTYGICSNLFLDKAFKTVRYELTVTLLDGDRFHYEQDTQIQIPGQANIFHHRDQNTLSRVKS
;
A
#
# COMPACT_ATOMS: atom_id res chain seq x y z
N MET A 1 9.71 -20.93 2.39
CA MET A 1 9.55 -19.82 3.36
C MET A 1 9.52 -20.41 4.77
N ASP A 2 10.07 -19.69 5.75
CA ASP A 2 10.03 -20.11 7.16
C ASP A 2 8.59 -20.02 7.70
N THR A 3 7.98 -21.17 8.00
CA THR A 3 6.59 -21.27 8.47
C THR A 3 6.41 -20.75 9.90
N GLY A 4 7.45 -20.82 10.73
CA GLY A 4 7.41 -20.30 12.10
C GLY A 4 7.31 -18.79 12.13
N LEU A 5 7.98 -18.12 11.18
CA LEU A 5 7.92 -16.68 11.04
C LEU A 5 6.56 -16.20 10.52
N ILE A 6 5.99 -16.89 9.52
CA ILE A 6 4.69 -16.54 8.95
C ILE A 6 3.57 -16.61 10.00
N ALA A 7 3.63 -17.58 10.91
CA ALA A 7 2.63 -17.76 11.96
C ALA A 7 2.56 -16.55 12.94
N GLN A 8 3.60 -15.72 13.00
CA GLN A 8 3.66 -14.54 13.88
C GLN A 8 3.17 -13.25 13.22
N LEU A 9 2.88 -13.27 11.90
CA LEU A 9 2.49 -12.08 11.14
C LEU A 9 1.04 -11.62 11.38
N GLY A 10 0.27 -12.31 12.21
CA GLY A 10 -1.13 -12.00 12.49
C GLY A 10 -1.95 -11.86 11.19
N PRO A 11 -2.65 -10.73 10.95
CA PRO A 11 -3.46 -10.55 9.75
C PRO A 11 -2.62 -10.47 8.46
N LEU A 12 -1.31 -10.21 8.56
CA LEU A 12 -0.42 -10.12 7.39
C LEU A 12 0.08 -11.49 6.91
N ALA A 13 -0.16 -12.57 7.66
CA ALA A 13 0.36 -13.90 7.34
C ALA A 13 -0.02 -14.37 5.93
N THR A 14 -1.26 -14.08 5.50
CA THR A 14 -1.72 -14.44 4.15
C THR A 14 -0.93 -13.75 3.07
N LEU A 15 -0.47 -12.50 3.27
CA LEU A 15 0.21 -11.72 2.24
C LEU A 15 1.63 -12.21 1.92
N ALA A 16 2.28 -12.97 2.81
CA ALA A 16 3.62 -13.49 2.58
C ALA A 16 3.70 -14.28 1.26
N GLY A 17 4.55 -13.86 0.33
CA GLY A 17 4.73 -14.48 -0.99
C GLY A 17 4.70 -13.49 -2.16
N VAL A 18 4.58 -14.03 -3.37
CA VAL A 18 4.53 -13.26 -4.63
C VAL A 18 3.12 -13.31 -5.20
N TRP A 19 2.66 -12.18 -5.73
CA TRP A 19 1.30 -11.96 -6.18
C TRP A 19 1.29 -11.20 -7.50
N GLU A 20 0.34 -11.53 -8.36
CA GLU A 20 0.11 -10.84 -9.63
C GLU A 20 -1.38 -10.54 -9.81
N GLY A 21 -1.67 -9.35 -10.31
CA GLY A 21 -3.00 -8.91 -10.71
C GLY A 21 -2.95 -8.36 -12.14
N ALA A 22 -3.96 -8.67 -12.95
CA ALA A 22 -3.98 -8.30 -14.38
C ALA A 22 -5.15 -7.40 -14.78
N MET A 23 -6.02 -7.05 -13.82
CA MET A 23 -7.26 -6.30 -14.05
C MET A 23 -7.36 -5.11 -13.09
N GLY A 24 -6.22 -4.45 -12.84
CA GLY A 24 -6.19 -3.26 -12.01
C GLY A 24 -6.87 -2.10 -12.72
N GLU A 25 -7.58 -1.28 -11.95
CA GLU A 25 -8.22 -0.05 -12.42
C GLU A 25 -7.65 1.14 -11.66
N ASP A 26 -7.28 2.19 -12.38
CA ASP A 26 -6.70 3.42 -11.86
C ASP A 26 -7.49 4.64 -12.38
N ILE A 27 -7.78 5.59 -11.48
CA ILE A 27 -8.31 6.91 -11.78
C ILE A 27 -7.31 7.93 -11.24
N ALA A 28 -6.52 8.56 -12.12
CA ALA A 28 -5.44 9.47 -11.72
C ALA A 28 -5.59 10.87 -12.35
N PRO A 29 -4.89 11.89 -11.81
CA PRO A 29 -4.77 13.17 -12.50
C PRO A 29 -4.02 12.99 -13.83
N SER A 30 -4.61 13.45 -14.94
CA SER A 30 -3.95 13.46 -16.26
C SER A 30 -2.90 14.56 -16.37
N ASP A 31 -2.10 14.54 -17.44
CA ASP A 31 -1.05 15.54 -17.71
C ASP A 31 -1.58 16.99 -17.75
N ASP A 32 -2.80 17.19 -18.23
CA ASP A 32 -3.51 18.48 -18.27
C ASP A 32 -4.28 18.79 -16.98
N ARG A 33 -4.07 18.02 -15.91
CA ARG A 33 -4.73 18.11 -14.59
C ARG A 33 -6.23 17.79 -14.64
N GLY A 34 -6.70 17.10 -15.68
CA GLY A 34 -8.00 16.46 -15.73
C GLY A 34 -8.01 15.10 -15.03
N THR A 35 -8.82 14.17 -15.55
CA THR A 35 -8.90 12.78 -15.07
C THR A 35 -8.50 11.84 -16.20
N GLU A 36 -7.55 10.95 -15.93
CA GLU A 36 -7.31 9.77 -16.76
C GLU A 36 -7.81 8.50 -16.08
N ARG A 37 -8.08 7.47 -16.89
CA ARG A 37 -8.48 6.14 -16.43
C ARG A 37 -7.60 5.13 -17.11
N ASN A 38 -6.89 4.34 -16.32
CA ASN A 38 -5.96 3.33 -16.82
C ASN A 38 -6.38 1.93 -16.35
N GLN A 39 -6.12 0.93 -17.19
CA GLN A 39 -6.04 -0.45 -16.73
C GLN A 39 -4.57 -0.83 -16.58
N PHE A 40 -4.27 -1.64 -15.57
CA PHE A 40 -2.91 -2.07 -15.30
C PHE A 40 -2.81 -3.52 -14.85
N ARG A 41 -1.62 -4.07 -15.09
CA ARG A 41 -1.15 -5.28 -14.42
C ARG A 41 -0.14 -4.88 -13.36
N GLU A 42 -0.05 -5.66 -12.29
CA GLU A 42 0.92 -5.41 -11.23
C GLU A 42 1.47 -6.72 -10.68
N ARG A 43 2.60 -6.58 -10.00
CA ARG A 43 3.22 -7.64 -9.25
C ARG A 43 3.66 -7.11 -7.89
N MET A 44 3.27 -7.83 -6.84
CA MET A 44 3.69 -7.54 -5.47
C MET A 44 4.50 -8.71 -4.91
N ALA A 45 5.60 -8.42 -4.24
CA ALA A 45 6.37 -9.42 -3.49
C ALA A 45 6.44 -9.00 -2.03
N PHE A 46 6.07 -9.91 -1.13
CA PHE A 46 6.10 -9.74 0.33
C PHE A 46 7.00 -10.81 0.94
N GLU A 47 8.17 -10.40 1.41
CA GLU A 47 9.17 -11.25 2.01
C GLU A 47 9.13 -11.14 3.54
N PRO A 48 8.86 -12.23 4.28
CA PRO A 48 8.92 -12.24 5.74
C PRO A 48 10.28 -11.79 6.29
N LEU A 49 10.24 -10.96 7.32
CA LEU A 49 11.40 -10.47 8.06
C LEU A 49 11.50 -11.14 9.42
N ASN A 50 12.73 -11.39 9.89
CA ASN A 50 12.95 -11.70 11.30
C ASN A 50 12.31 -10.63 12.19
N SER A 51 11.83 -11.02 13.38
CA SER A 51 11.19 -10.08 14.30
C SER A 51 12.12 -8.90 14.62
N VAL A 52 11.59 -7.69 14.54
CA VAL A 52 12.27 -6.48 14.99
C VAL A 52 11.94 -6.30 16.46
N ARG A 53 12.95 -6.43 17.33
CA ARG A 53 12.79 -6.24 18.77
C ARG A 53 13.57 -5.02 19.20
N ASN A 54 12.88 -4.04 19.77
CA ASN A 54 13.52 -2.85 20.31
C ASN A 54 12.73 -2.38 21.53
N HIS A 55 13.42 -2.28 22.68
CA HIS A 55 12.81 -2.05 23.99
C HIS A 55 11.64 -3.03 24.25
N GLU A 56 10.50 -2.55 24.76
CA GLU A 56 9.28 -3.33 25.01
C GLU A 56 8.56 -3.81 23.73
N GLN A 57 8.91 -3.28 22.55
CA GLN A 57 8.19 -3.57 21.32
C GLN A 57 8.79 -4.74 20.54
N THR A 58 7.91 -5.62 20.06
CA THR A 58 8.24 -6.65 19.06
C THR A 58 7.34 -6.50 17.84
N LEU A 59 7.95 -6.28 16.68
CA LEU A 59 7.26 -6.21 15.40
C LEU A 59 7.59 -7.44 14.56
N TYR A 60 6.57 -7.98 13.90
CA TYR A 60 6.73 -8.93 12.80
C TYR A 60 6.38 -8.21 11.50
N GLY A 61 7.00 -8.57 10.39
CA GLY A 61 6.75 -7.81 9.16
C GLY A 61 7.16 -8.48 7.88
N LEU A 62 6.77 -7.80 6.79
CA LEU A 62 7.06 -8.14 5.42
C LEU A 62 7.84 -6.97 4.81
N ARG A 63 9.01 -7.24 4.24
CA ARG A 63 9.59 -6.34 3.23
C ARG A 63 8.77 -6.50 1.97
N TYR A 64 8.42 -5.41 1.31
CA TYR A 64 7.65 -5.51 0.10
C TYR A 64 8.12 -4.57 -1.01
N ILE A 65 7.76 -4.96 -2.23
CA ILE A 65 7.83 -4.15 -3.44
C ILE A 65 6.59 -4.41 -4.28
N THR A 66 6.04 -3.35 -4.83
CA THR A 66 4.97 -3.34 -5.83
C THR A 66 5.52 -2.69 -7.09
N THR A 67 5.25 -3.29 -8.24
CA THR A 67 5.51 -2.68 -9.55
C THR A 67 4.28 -2.83 -10.42
N ALA A 68 3.88 -1.76 -11.11
CA ALA A 68 2.70 -1.74 -11.99
C ALA A 68 3.02 -1.23 -13.39
N TRP A 69 2.33 -1.82 -14.38
CA TRP A 69 2.47 -1.53 -15.80
C TRP A 69 1.09 -1.30 -16.40
N ARG A 70 0.95 -0.27 -17.24
CA ARG A 70 -0.24 -0.14 -18.08
C ARG A 70 -0.33 -1.37 -18.99
N ILE A 71 -1.54 -1.80 -19.32
CA ILE A 71 -1.73 -2.98 -20.19
C ILE A 71 -1.06 -2.74 -21.55
N GLY A 72 -0.20 -3.68 -21.96
CA GLY A 72 0.55 -3.61 -23.21
C GLY A 72 1.93 -2.95 -23.10
N GLU A 73 2.23 -2.27 -21.99
CA GLU A 73 3.50 -1.58 -21.81
C GLU A 73 4.58 -2.48 -21.17
N THR A 74 5.82 -2.27 -21.60
CA THR A 74 7.00 -2.94 -21.05
C THR A 74 7.56 -2.23 -19.83
N ASP A 75 7.55 -0.89 -19.86
CA ASP A 75 8.10 -0.06 -18.78
C ASP A 75 7.05 0.19 -17.70
N PRO A 76 7.42 0.09 -16.41
CA PRO A 76 6.48 0.34 -15.32
C PRO A 76 6.16 1.82 -15.22
N PHE A 77 4.91 2.16 -14.90
CA PHE A 77 4.51 3.55 -14.61
C PHE A 77 4.53 3.86 -13.12
N HIS A 78 4.52 2.82 -12.26
CA HIS A 78 4.51 2.96 -10.81
C HIS A 78 5.35 1.88 -10.14
N GLU A 79 6.01 2.28 -9.07
CA GLU A 79 6.69 1.39 -8.13
C GLU A 79 6.55 1.97 -6.72
N ASP A 80 6.38 1.10 -5.74
CA ASP A 80 6.60 1.46 -4.35
C ASP A 80 7.19 0.29 -3.56
N LEU A 81 8.00 0.60 -2.55
CA LEU A 81 8.66 -0.40 -1.73
C LEU A 81 8.78 0.07 -0.28
N GLY A 82 8.89 -0.90 0.62
CA GLY A 82 9.04 -0.63 2.05
C GLY A 82 8.67 -1.82 2.92
N TYR A 83 7.87 -1.58 3.96
CA TYR A 83 7.51 -2.57 4.98
C TYR A 83 6.03 -2.59 5.31
N TRP A 84 5.50 -3.78 5.55
CA TRP A 84 4.27 -4.00 6.31
C TRP A 84 4.64 -4.58 7.67
N LEU A 85 4.15 -3.97 8.74
CA LEU A 85 4.51 -4.29 10.11
C LEU A 85 3.25 -4.63 10.91
N TRP A 86 3.40 -5.60 11.80
CA TRP A 86 2.38 -6.05 12.73
C TRP A 86 2.91 -5.97 14.16
N ASP A 87 2.20 -5.19 14.98
CA ASP A 87 2.36 -5.13 16.43
C ASP A 87 1.19 -5.88 17.08
N ALA A 88 1.47 -7.07 17.62
CA ALA A 88 0.44 -7.92 18.19
C ALA A 88 -0.13 -7.39 19.52
N GLU A 89 0.69 -6.71 20.31
CA GLU A 89 0.29 -6.18 21.61
C GLU A 89 -0.59 -4.94 21.43
N ALA A 90 -0.17 -4.03 20.54
CA ALA A 90 -0.92 -2.82 20.23
C ALA A 90 -2.06 -3.03 19.21
N LYS A 91 -2.16 -4.24 18.63
CA LYS A 91 -3.07 -4.59 17.52
C LYS A 91 -2.95 -3.62 16.33
N GLN A 92 -1.73 -3.24 15.96
CA GLN A 92 -1.50 -2.27 14.89
C GLN A 92 -0.91 -2.94 13.65
N VAL A 93 -1.53 -2.66 12.50
CA VAL A 93 -0.89 -2.84 11.20
C VAL A 93 -0.33 -1.49 10.75
N THR A 94 0.88 -1.49 10.19
CA THR A 94 1.50 -0.30 9.61
C THR A 94 2.13 -0.62 8.26
N ARG A 95 1.80 0.15 7.22
CA ARG A 95 2.45 0.12 5.91
C ARG A 95 3.34 1.37 5.79
N CYS A 96 4.64 1.16 5.71
CA CYS A 96 5.65 2.21 5.52
C CYS A 96 6.23 2.06 4.11
N PHE A 97 6.14 3.09 3.26
CA PHE A 97 6.63 2.96 1.89
C PHE A 97 7.12 4.26 1.28
N ILE A 98 7.93 4.11 0.24
CA ILE A 98 8.41 5.20 -0.61
C ILE A 98 8.02 4.95 -2.06
N VAL A 99 7.72 6.03 -2.76
CA VAL A 99 7.50 6.06 -4.20
C VAL A 99 8.70 6.78 -4.83
N PRO A 100 9.29 6.31 -5.94
CA PRO A 100 10.47 6.90 -6.59
C PRO A 100 10.16 8.24 -7.29
N ARG A 101 9.17 8.96 -6.79
CA ARG A 101 8.85 10.36 -7.08
C ARG A 101 9.13 11.27 -5.87
N GLY A 102 9.77 10.77 -4.83
CA GLY A 102 10.07 11.53 -3.61
C GLY A 102 8.82 11.71 -2.74
N VAL A 103 8.07 10.63 -2.53
CA VAL A 103 6.97 10.54 -1.57
C VAL A 103 7.29 9.44 -0.56
N SER A 104 6.99 9.68 0.72
CA SER A 104 7.05 8.67 1.77
C SER A 104 5.75 8.68 2.59
N VAL A 105 5.21 7.50 2.88
CA VAL A 105 3.94 7.33 3.60
C VAL A 105 4.13 6.33 4.72
N ILE A 106 3.57 6.64 5.89
CA ILE A 106 3.31 5.70 6.98
C ILE A 106 1.81 5.67 7.17
N ALA A 107 1.16 4.59 6.74
CA ALA A 107 -0.27 4.37 6.95
C ALA A 107 -0.49 3.30 8.01
N GLY A 108 -1.41 3.53 8.94
CA GLY A 108 -1.65 2.59 10.03
C GLY A 108 -3.12 2.44 10.37
N GLY A 109 -3.42 1.40 11.14
CA GLY A 109 -4.76 1.08 11.60
C GLY A 109 -4.75 0.01 12.68
N THR A 110 -5.78 0.06 13.53
CA THR A 110 -6.02 -0.99 14.54
C THR A 110 -6.73 -2.17 13.89
N VAL A 111 -6.13 -3.36 13.99
CA VAL A 111 -6.58 -4.56 13.27
C VAL A 111 -6.58 -5.76 14.21
N GLU A 112 -7.67 -6.53 14.23
CA GLU A 112 -7.72 -7.76 15.02
C GLU A 112 -6.80 -8.86 14.44
N PRO A 113 -6.14 -9.69 15.27
CA PRO A 113 -5.17 -10.68 14.80
C PRO A 113 -5.69 -11.66 13.73
N SER A 114 -7.01 -11.92 13.72
CA SER A 114 -7.68 -12.84 12.79
C SER A 114 -8.47 -12.12 11.68
N ALA A 115 -8.35 -10.79 11.56
CA ALA A 115 -9.09 -10.00 10.58
C ALA A 115 -8.85 -10.49 9.14
N LYS A 116 -9.92 -10.56 8.37
CA LYS A 116 -9.90 -10.87 6.92
C LYS A 116 -10.09 -9.64 6.04
N SER A 117 -10.45 -8.52 6.63
CA SER A 117 -10.47 -7.21 5.98
C SER A 117 -10.02 -6.18 6.99
N PHE A 118 -9.22 -5.22 6.55
CA PHE A 118 -8.72 -4.15 7.39
C PHE A 118 -8.40 -2.91 6.57
N SER A 119 -8.44 -1.75 7.23
CA SER A 119 -8.17 -0.46 6.59
C SER A 119 -7.02 0.26 7.30
N LEU A 120 -6.19 0.92 6.51
CA LEU A 120 -5.08 1.76 6.95
C LEU A 120 -5.29 3.18 6.43
N ALA A 121 -4.86 4.17 7.20
CA ALA A 121 -4.90 5.56 6.77
C ALA A 121 -3.63 6.31 7.15
N ALA A 122 -3.34 7.36 6.40
CA ALA A 122 -2.34 8.37 6.73
C ALA A 122 -2.90 9.76 6.43
N ASP A 123 -2.50 10.76 7.22
CA ASP A 123 -2.89 12.14 7.05
C ASP A 123 -1.66 13.03 6.94
N ILE A 124 -1.74 14.06 6.11
CA ILE A 124 -0.68 15.07 6.07
C ILE A 124 -0.54 15.75 7.44
N SER A 125 0.70 16.04 7.84
CA SER A 125 1.04 16.65 9.13
C SER A 125 0.80 15.78 10.37
N SER A 126 0.36 14.53 10.20
CA SER A 126 0.32 13.58 11.32
C SER A 126 1.74 13.28 11.82
N HIS A 127 1.91 13.22 13.14
CA HIS A 127 3.18 12.85 13.78
C HIS A 127 3.37 11.32 13.90
N THR A 128 2.35 10.54 13.53
CA THR A 128 2.38 9.07 13.54
C THR A 128 2.21 8.53 12.13
N TYR A 129 0.97 8.42 11.67
CA TYR A 129 0.61 7.97 10.32
C TYR A 129 0.61 9.14 9.35
N GLY A 130 1.83 9.51 8.91
CA GLY A 130 2.11 10.73 8.14
C GLY A 130 2.45 10.52 6.68
N ILE A 131 2.43 11.64 5.93
CA ILE A 131 2.76 11.72 4.52
C ILE A 131 3.78 12.85 4.31
N CYS A 132 4.87 12.56 3.61
CA CYS A 132 5.84 13.56 3.15
C CYS A 132 6.02 13.46 1.64
N SER A 133 6.16 14.61 0.99
CA SER A 133 6.33 14.71 -0.45
C SER A 133 7.41 15.74 -0.80
N ASN A 134 7.99 15.63 -1.99
CA ASN A 134 8.91 16.65 -2.50
C ASN A 134 8.22 18.02 -2.69
N LEU A 135 9.03 19.08 -2.84
CA LEU A 135 8.54 20.47 -2.94
C LEU A 135 7.58 20.72 -4.11
N PHE A 136 7.77 20.05 -5.25
CA PHE A 136 6.89 20.20 -6.39
C PHE A 136 5.51 19.60 -6.09
N LEU A 137 5.46 18.42 -5.48
CA LEU A 137 4.21 17.75 -5.13
C LEU A 137 3.44 18.50 -4.06
N ASP A 138 4.10 18.96 -3.01
CA ASP A 138 3.45 19.78 -1.97
C ASP A 138 2.79 21.03 -2.55
N LYS A 139 3.35 21.61 -3.62
CA LYS A 139 2.77 22.76 -4.32
C LYS A 139 1.69 22.39 -5.35
N ALA A 140 1.92 21.35 -6.16
CA ALA A 140 1.18 21.13 -7.41
C ALA A 140 0.15 19.98 -7.35
N PHE A 141 0.38 18.99 -6.48
CA PHE A 141 -0.40 17.76 -6.34
C PHE A 141 -0.26 17.27 -4.88
N LYS A 142 -0.79 18.06 -3.95
CA LYS A 142 -0.55 17.86 -2.53
C LYS A 142 -1.39 16.71 -2.01
N THR A 143 -0.76 15.57 -1.72
CA THR A 143 -1.43 14.46 -1.04
C THR A 143 -1.78 14.88 0.39
N VAL A 144 -3.07 14.94 0.69
CA VAL A 144 -3.58 15.35 2.01
C VAL A 144 -3.98 14.16 2.88
N ARG A 145 -4.38 13.06 2.25
CA ARG A 145 -4.79 11.83 2.92
C ARG A 145 -4.55 10.63 2.03
N TYR A 146 -4.29 9.50 2.66
CA TYR A 146 -4.15 8.20 2.04
C TYR A 146 -5.03 7.21 2.77
N GLU A 147 -5.80 6.42 2.04
CA GLU A 147 -6.59 5.31 2.58
C GLU A 147 -6.34 4.05 1.77
N LEU A 148 -6.29 2.92 2.47
CA LEU A 148 -6.16 1.59 1.89
C LEU A 148 -7.07 0.63 2.63
N THR A 149 -7.90 -0.11 1.91
CA THR A 149 -8.61 -1.27 2.45
C THR A 149 -8.08 -2.52 1.77
N VAL A 150 -7.71 -3.52 2.57
CA VAL A 150 -7.27 -4.83 2.09
C VAL A 150 -8.30 -5.86 2.52
N THR A 151 -8.71 -6.73 1.59
CA THR A 151 -9.61 -7.86 1.86
C THR A 151 -8.95 -9.16 1.42
N LEU A 152 -8.67 -10.03 2.38
CA LEU A 152 -8.18 -11.39 2.18
C LEU A 152 -9.36 -12.27 1.73
N LEU A 153 -9.45 -12.53 0.43
CA LEU A 153 -10.57 -13.28 -0.14
C LEU A 153 -10.47 -14.78 0.20
N ASP A 154 -9.26 -15.33 0.06
CA ASP A 154 -8.93 -16.70 0.42
C ASP A 154 -7.41 -16.85 0.65
N GLY A 155 -6.88 -18.08 0.68
CA GLY A 155 -5.45 -18.33 0.90
C GLY A 155 -4.54 -17.89 -0.25
N ASP A 156 -5.08 -17.76 -1.45
CA ASP A 156 -4.34 -17.50 -2.69
C ASP A 156 -4.85 -16.26 -3.44
N ARG A 157 -5.79 -15.50 -2.86
CA ARG A 157 -6.28 -14.23 -3.43
C ARG A 157 -6.53 -13.17 -2.36
N PHE A 158 -6.18 -11.94 -2.68
CA PHE A 158 -6.62 -10.76 -1.93
C PHE A 158 -7.01 -9.63 -2.89
N HIS A 159 -7.84 -8.74 -2.38
CA HIS A 159 -8.28 -7.53 -3.06
C HIS A 159 -7.83 -6.31 -2.25
N TYR A 160 -7.55 -5.21 -2.93
CA TYR A 160 -7.38 -3.92 -2.28
C TYR A 160 -8.12 -2.81 -3.02
N GLU A 161 -8.49 -1.79 -2.25
CA GLU A 161 -8.97 -0.51 -2.73
C GLU A 161 -8.14 0.59 -2.06
N GLN A 162 -7.61 1.51 -2.85
CA GLN A 162 -6.78 2.63 -2.41
C GLN A 162 -7.44 3.95 -2.82
N ASP A 163 -7.42 4.95 -1.94
CA ASP A 163 -7.80 6.33 -2.23
C ASP A 163 -6.70 7.28 -1.74
N THR A 164 -5.93 7.80 -2.69
CA THR A 164 -4.97 8.88 -2.48
C THR A 164 -5.66 10.20 -2.76
N GLN A 165 -5.89 10.99 -1.71
CA GLN A 165 -6.60 12.25 -1.76
C GLN A 165 -5.64 13.39 -2.04
N ILE A 166 -5.81 14.06 -3.19
CA ILE A 166 -4.87 15.04 -3.72
C ILE A 166 -5.55 16.40 -3.83
N GLN A 167 -4.98 17.41 -3.19
CA GLN A 167 -5.34 18.80 -3.40
C GLN A 167 -4.56 19.36 -4.61
N ILE A 168 -5.30 19.76 -5.64
CA ILE A 168 -4.74 20.31 -6.89
C ILE A 168 -5.10 21.79 -6.99
N PRO A 169 -4.12 22.72 -7.10
CA PRO A 169 -4.42 24.14 -7.24
C PRO A 169 -5.33 24.43 -8.44
N GLY A 170 -6.34 25.26 -8.23
CA GLY A 170 -7.34 25.59 -9.25
C GLY A 170 -8.53 24.64 -9.32
N GLN A 171 -8.52 23.51 -8.61
CA GLN A 171 -9.68 22.65 -8.43
C GLN A 171 -10.37 22.96 -7.09
N ALA A 172 -11.70 23.01 -7.09
CA ALA A 172 -12.48 23.30 -5.88
C ALA A 172 -12.56 22.09 -4.93
N ASN A 173 -12.52 20.88 -5.48
CA ASN A 173 -12.68 19.64 -4.74
C ASN A 173 -11.34 18.90 -4.62
N ILE A 174 -11.23 18.05 -3.61
CA ILE A 174 -10.16 17.06 -3.52
C ILE A 174 -10.30 16.09 -4.69
N PHE A 175 -9.19 15.86 -5.37
CA PHE A 175 -9.10 14.81 -6.38
C PHE A 175 -8.88 13.47 -5.68
N HIS A 176 -9.71 12.49 -5.98
CA HIS A 176 -9.60 11.14 -5.46
C HIS A 176 -8.87 10.27 -6.47
N HIS A 177 -7.56 10.09 -6.26
CA HIS A 177 -6.77 9.14 -7.03
C HIS A 177 -7.04 7.74 -6.48
N ARG A 178 -7.80 6.95 -7.23
CA ARG A 178 -8.28 5.63 -6.78
C ARG A 178 -7.68 4.52 -7.60
N ASP A 179 -7.18 3.52 -6.90
CA ASP A 179 -6.59 2.32 -7.48
C ASP A 179 -7.22 1.09 -6.81
N GLN A 180 -7.54 0.06 -7.59
CA GLN A 180 -8.00 -1.21 -7.05
C GLN A 180 -7.53 -2.38 -7.90
N ASN A 181 -7.30 -3.52 -7.27
CA ASN A 181 -7.02 -4.77 -7.98
C ASN A 181 -7.30 -6.00 -7.12
N THR A 182 -7.49 -7.13 -7.78
CA THR A 182 -7.48 -8.45 -7.14
C THR A 182 -6.25 -9.20 -7.59
N LEU A 183 -5.38 -9.56 -6.64
CA LEU A 183 -4.17 -10.30 -6.93
C LEU A 183 -4.34 -11.78 -6.58
N SER A 184 -3.71 -12.63 -7.40
CA SER A 184 -3.58 -14.07 -7.16
C SER A 184 -2.14 -14.42 -6.83
N ARG A 185 -1.96 -15.36 -5.91
CA ARG A 185 -0.63 -15.87 -5.53
C ARG A 185 0.02 -16.55 -6.73
N VAL A 186 1.27 -16.20 -7.01
CA VAL A 186 2.09 -16.93 -7.99
C VAL A 186 2.43 -18.30 -7.39
N LYS A 187 1.94 -19.36 -8.03
CA LYS A 187 2.26 -20.73 -7.66
C LYS A 187 3.64 -21.09 -8.18
N SER A 188 4.53 -21.46 -7.26
CA SER A 188 5.83 -22.08 -7.54
C SER A 188 5.69 -23.52 -7.96
#